data_AF-K1UKQ1-F1
#
_entry.id   AF-K1UKQ1-F1
#
_cell.length_a   1.000
_cell.length_b   1.000
_cell.length_c   1.000
_cell.angle_alpha   90.00
_cell.angle_beta   90.00
_cell.angle_gamma   90.00
#
_symmetry.space_group_name_H-M   'P 1'
#
loop_
_entity.id
_entity.type
_entity.pdbx_description
1 polymer ?
#
loop_
_entity_poly.entity_id
_entity_poly.type
_entity_poly.pdbx_seq_one_letter_code
_entity_poly.pdbx_strand_id
1 'polypeptide(L)'
;PITRIEQELMQAIHDAGIPDSAVRVQEYGNNWRHQGHDFLISKQLDITLQDFKQIDRIVQKLNTRGIHSMRIGKLDNKDILTYHQKAKIEALKAAQRKAAYLVEALDKKLGPVIHIVENETDNSIPFTQSNVLSSYAVSFNNFRIIKKNYSMRVRFEIAD
;
A
#
# COMPACT_ATOMS: atom_id res chain seq x y z
N PRO A 1 -4.03 -6.42 -33.18
CA PRO A 1 -4.15 -7.70 -32.46
C PRO A 1 -3.64 -7.58 -31.02
N ILE A 2 -4.18 -8.34 -30.07
CA ILE A 2 -3.79 -8.27 -28.65
C ILE A 2 -2.29 -8.51 -28.43
N THR A 3 -1.68 -9.39 -29.23
CA THR A 3 -0.24 -9.67 -29.24
C THR A 3 0.61 -8.42 -29.51
N ARG A 4 0.13 -7.51 -30.36
CA ARG A 4 0.83 -6.25 -30.65
C ARG A 4 0.79 -5.30 -29.46
N ILE A 5 -0.35 -5.22 -28.77
CA ILE A 5 -0.51 -4.38 -27.57
C ILE A 5 0.40 -4.90 -26.46
N GLU A 6 0.47 -6.23 -26.31
CA GLU A 6 1.36 -6.89 -25.35
C GLU A 6 2.84 -6.61 -25.65
N GLN A 7 3.27 -6.74 -26.91
CA GLN A 7 4.65 -6.42 -27.32
C GLN A 7 5.01 -4.95 -27.08
N GLU A 8 4.12 -4.01 -27.45
CA GLU A 8 4.32 -2.57 -27.21
C GLU A 8 4.41 -2.26 -25.71
N LEU A 9 3.58 -2.90 -24.87
CA LEU A 9 3.61 -2.76 -23.41
C LEU A 9 4.88 -3.36 -22.80
N MET A 10 5.29 -4.56 -23.21
CA MET A 10 6.52 -5.19 -22.73
C MET A 10 7.76 -4.37 -23.10
N GLN A 11 7.80 -3.78 -24.29
CA GLN A 11 8.88 -2.87 -24.69
C GLN A 11 8.93 -1.64 -23.78
N ALA A 12 7.78 -1.01 -23.47
CA ALA A 12 7.74 0.12 -22.55
C ALA A 12 8.20 -0.23 -21.13
N ILE A 13 7.91 -1.45 -20.67
CA ILE A 13 8.35 -1.99 -19.38
C ILE A 13 9.88 -2.22 -19.38
N HIS A 14 10.43 -2.82 -20.44
CA HIS A 14 11.88 -3.02 -20.59
C HIS A 14 12.64 -1.70 -20.65
N ASP A 15 12.15 -0.76 -21.45
CA ASP A 15 12.68 0.60 -21.56
C ASP A 15 12.67 1.35 -20.22
N ALA A 16 11.75 1.00 -19.31
CA ALA A 16 11.70 1.55 -17.96
C ALA A 16 12.70 0.89 -17.00
N GLY A 17 13.46 -0.11 -17.45
CA GLY A 17 14.46 -0.84 -16.67
C GLY A 17 13.85 -1.89 -15.75
N ILE A 18 12.73 -2.50 -16.14
CA ILE A 18 12.06 -3.56 -15.38
C ILE A 18 12.36 -4.91 -16.08
N PRO A 19 12.91 -5.90 -15.37
CA PRO A 19 13.21 -7.20 -15.95
C PRO A 19 11.95 -8.05 -16.15
N ASP A 20 11.99 -8.99 -17.09
CA ASP A 20 10.89 -9.94 -17.34
C ASP A 20 10.48 -10.73 -16.10
N SER A 21 11.45 -11.05 -15.23
CA SER A 21 11.20 -11.75 -13.96
C SER A 21 10.31 -10.98 -12.99
N ALA A 22 10.14 -9.67 -13.19
CA ALA A 22 9.27 -8.80 -12.39
C ALA A 22 7.86 -8.63 -12.99
N VAL A 23 7.58 -9.28 -14.13
CA VAL A 23 6.29 -9.22 -14.83
C VAL A 23 5.62 -10.58 -14.76
N ARG A 24 4.36 -10.61 -14.32
CA ARG A 24 3.51 -11.80 -14.38
C ARG A 24 2.34 -11.52 -15.30
N VAL A 25 2.23 -12.31 -16.37
CA VAL A 25 1.09 -12.26 -17.29
C VAL A 25 0.02 -13.23 -16.81
N GLN A 26 -1.21 -12.74 -16.68
CA GLN A 26 -2.40 -13.54 -16.46
C GLN A 26 -3.33 -13.35 -17.65
N GLU A 27 -3.69 -14.44 -18.33
CA GLU A 27 -4.66 -14.40 -19.42
C GLU A 27 -6.05 -14.69 -18.87
N TYR A 28 -7.01 -13.81 -19.13
CA TYR A 28 -8.41 -14.08 -18.83
C TYR A 28 -9.09 -14.51 -20.13
N GLY A 29 -9.37 -15.82 -20.21
CA GLY A 29 -10.16 -16.41 -21.27
C GLY A 29 -11.60 -16.61 -20.84
N ASN A 30 -12.52 -16.13 -21.69
CA ASN A 30 -13.91 -16.59 -21.79
C ASN A 30 -14.95 -15.97 -20.83
N ASN A 31 -15.29 -14.70 -21.06
CA ASN A 31 -16.59 -14.18 -20.63
C ASN A 31 -17.64 -14.53 -21.69
N TRP A 32 -18.55 -15.42 -21.33
CA TRP A 32 -19.66 -15.93 -22.14
C TRP A 32 -20.58 -14.81 -22.64
N ARG A 33 -20.85 -14.68 -23.96
CA ARG A 33 -22.02 -13.99 -24.56
C ARG A 33 -22.40 -14.53 -25.94
N HIS A 34 -23.63 -14.19 -26.36
CA HIS A 34 -24.42 -14.66 -27.50
C HIS A 34 -23.64 -14.91 -28.81
N GLN A 35 -24.05 -15.96 -29.53
CA GLN A 35 -23.51 -16.37 -30.84
C GLN A 35 -23.41 -15.18 -31.82
N GLY A 36 -22.21 -14.98 -32.39
CA GLY A 36 -22.01 -14.05 -33.52
C GLY A 36 -21.04 -12.89 -33.31
N HIS A 37 -20.35 -12.78 -32.17
CA HIS A 37 -19.34 -11.75 -31.93
C HIS A 37 -17.94 -12.34 -31.68
N ASP A 38 -16.91 -11.66 -32.19
CA ASP A 38 -15.49 -11.99 -32.01
C ASP A 38 -15.13 -12.15 -30.52
N PHE A 39 -14.30 -13.15 -30.21
CA PHE A 39 -13.84 -13.44 -28.84
C PHE A 39 -13.19 -12.21 -28.19
N LEU A 40 -13.70 -11.79 -27.03
CA LEU A 40 -13.04 -10.79 -26.18
C LEU A 40 -11.94 -11.48 -25.38
N ILE A 41 -10.71 -11.32 -25.84
CA ILE A 41 -9.51 -11.75 -25.12
C ILE A 41 -9.02 -10.57 -24.28
N SER A 42 -8.77 -10.79 -22.99
CA SER A 42 -8.09 -9.81 -22.14
C SER A 42 -6.90 -10.44 -21.43
N LYS A 43 -5.85 -9.65 -21.24
CA LYS A 43 -4.67 -10.02 -20.45
C LYS A 43 -4.47 -8.99 -19.35
N GLN A 44 -4.05 -9.45 -18.19
CA GLN A 44 -3.61 -8.62 -17.09
C GLN A 44 -2.13 -8.88 -16.84
N LEU A 45 -1.38 -7.80 -16.73
CA LEU A 45 0.03 -7.85 -16.35
C LEU A 45 0.16 -7.31 -14.93
N ASP A 46 0.66 -8.14 -14.01
CA ASP A 46 1.09 -7.69 -12.70
C ASP A 46 2.59 -7.38 -12.76
N ILE A 47 2.95 -6.14 -12.48
CA ILE A 47 4.32 -5.64 -12.61
C ILE A 47 4.83 -5.23 -11.24
N THR A 48 5.97 -5.79 -10.83
CA THR A 48 6.65 -5.39 -9.59
C THR A 48 7.65 -4.29 -9.89
N LEU A 49 7.48 -3.15 -9.24
CA LEU A 49 8.32 -1.96 -9.42
C LEU A 49 9.17 -1.72 -8.18
N GLN A 50 10.39 -1.25 -8.38
CA GLN A 50 11.31 -0.88 -7.29
C GLN A 50 11.30 0.64 -7.02
N ASP A 51 10.98 1.45 -8.02
CA ASP A 51 10.95 2.91 -7.93
C ASP A 51 9.73 3.47 -8.67
N PHE A 52 9.06 4.47 -8.09
CA PHE A 52 7.99 5.22 -8.73
C PHE A 52 8.40 5.89 -10.04
N LYS A 53 9.68 6.24 -10.22
CA LYS A 53 10.18 6.76 -11.50
C LYS A 53 10.00 5.77 -12.67
N GLN A 54 9.89 4.46 -12.37
CA GLN A 54 9.59 3.45 -13.40
C GLN A 54 8.17 3.62 -13.95
N ILE A 55 7.21 4.04 -13.12
CA ILE A 55 5.84 4.36 -13.57
C ILE A 55 5.88 5.53 -14.55
N ASP A 56 6.60 6.59 -14.19
CA ASP A 56 6.71 7.80 -15.03
C ASP A 56 7.28 7.45 -16.41
N ARG A 57 8.32 6.60 -16.46
CA ARG A 57 8.93 6.13 -17.71
C ARG A 57 7.99 5.27 -18.56
N ILE A 58 7.21 4.37 -17.94
CA ILE A 58 6.21 3.57 -18.64
C ILE A 58 5.15 4.49 -19.25
N VAL A 59 4.53 5.36 -18.44
CA VAL A 59 3.42 6.21 -18.86
C VAL A 59 3.83 7.17 -19.98
N GLN A 60 5.07 7.66 -19.99
CA GLN A 60 5.57 8.53 -21.06
C GLN A 60 5.68 7.85 -22.42
N LYS A 61 5.96 6.55 -22.46
CA LYS A 61 6.19 5.79 -23.70
C LYS A 61 5.01 4.92 -24.12
N LEU A 62 4.09 4.66 -23.19
CA LEU A 62 3.02 3.71 -23.39
C LEU A 62 1.89 4.27 -24.27
N ASN A 63 1.57 3.53 -25.33
CA ASN A 63 0.34 3.74 -26.09
C ASN A 63 -0.85 3.13 -25.33
N THR A 64 -1.78 3.97 -24.86
CA THR A 64 -2.93 3.53 -24.06
C THR A 64 -4.05 2.89 -24.88
N ARG A 65 -3.93 2.88 -26.22
CA ARG A 65 -4.95 2.26 -27.10
C ARG A 65 -5.04 0.75 -26.84
N GLY A 66 -6.24 0.30 -26.45
CA GLY A 66 -6.51 -1.11 -26.14
C GLY A 66 -6.16 -1.52 -24.71
N ILE A 67 -5.74 -0.58 -23.86
CA ILE A 67 -5.57 -0.80 -22.42
C ILE A 67 -6.86 -0.37 -21.71
N HIS A 68 -7.49 -1.32 -21.01
CA HIS A 68 -8.73 -1.04 -20.29
C HIS A 68 -8.51 -0.23 -19.01
N SER A 69 -7.49 -0.60 -18.20
CA SER A 69 -7.22 0.07 -16.92
C SER A 69 -5.78 -0.19 -16.46
N MET A 70 -5.22 0.77 -15.72
CA MET A 70 -3.97 0.63 -14.98
C MET A 70 -4.19 1.07 -13.53
N ARG A 71 -3.68 0.31 -12.57
CA ARG A 71 -3.85 0.60 -11.13
C ARG A 71 -2.68 0.08 -10.32
N ILE A 72 -2.38 0.77 -9.21
CA ILE A 72 -1.44 0.26 -8.20
C ILE A 72 -2.20 -0.80 -7.37
N GLY A 73 -1.82 -2.07 -7.53
CA GLY A 73 -2.44 -3.18 -6.82
C GLY A 73 -1.97 -3.32 -5.38
N LYS A 74 -0.67 -3.15 -5.14
CA LYS A 74 -0.03 -3.21 -3.83
C LYS A 74 1.11 -2.20 -3.76
N LEU A 75 1.25 -1.55 -2.61
CA LEU A 75 2.41 -0.76 -2.25
C LEU A 75 3.02 -1.34 -0.98
N ASP A 76 4.33 -1.56 -0.99
CA ASP A 76 5.07 -2.14 0.13
C ASP A 76 6.42 -1.42 0.32
N ASN A 77 7.06 -1.66 1.45
CA ASN A 77 8.37 -1.10 1.78
C ASN A 77 9.29 -2.21 2.29
N LYS A 78 10.53 -2.26 1.79
CA LYS A 78 11.51 -3.29 2.18
C LYS A 78 11.79 -3.31 3.70
N ASP A 79 11.76 -2.14 4.32
CA ASP A 79 12.03 -1.94 5.74
C ASP A 79 10.76 -1.81 6.58
N ILE A 80 9.60 -2.27 6.06
CA ILE A 80 8.30 -2.09 6.73
C ILE A 80 8.31 -2.65 8.16
N LEU A 81 9.00 -3.79 8.40
CA LEU A 81 9.16 -4.40 9.72
C LEU A 81 9.93 -3.50 10.69
N THR A 82 10.97 -2.82 10.22
CA THR A 82 11.73 -1.84 11.00
C THR A 82 10.85 -0.66 11.40
N TYR A 83 10.01 -0.17 10.48
CA TYR A 83 9.05 0.90 10.77
C TYR A 83 7.95 0.45 11.74
N HIS A 84 7.45 -0.79 11.61
CA HIS A 84 6.53 -1.39 12.57
C HIS A 84 7.12 -1.34 13.99
N GLN A 85 8.35 -1.83 14.16
CA GLN A 85 9.01 -1.84 15.47
C GLN A 85 9.18 -0.43 16.05
N LYS A 86 9.71 0.52 15.25
CA LYS A 86 9.88 1.92 15.67
C LYS A 86 8.57 2.55 16.11
N ALA A 87 7.51 2.37 15.32
CA ALA A 87 6.22 2.98 15.61
C ALA A 87 5.55 2.38 16.85
N LYS A 88 5.68 1.07 17.08
CA LYS A 88 5.22 0.41 18.31
C LYS A 88 5.94 0.93 19.56
N ILE A 89 7.27 1.08 19.49
CA ILE A 89 8.06 1.65 20.59
C ILE A 89 7.63 3.10 20.87
N GLU A 90 7.41 3.90 19.85
CA GLU A 90 6.95 5.28 20.03
C GLU A 90 5.52 5.36 20.58
N ALA A 91 4.63 4.44 20.19
CA ALA A 91 3.29 4.32 20.79
C ALA A 91 3.36 3.98 22.29
N LEU A 92 4.28 3.09 22.68
CA LEU A 92 4.51 2.73 24.08
C LEU A 92 5.03 3.94 24.89
N LYS A 93 6.04 4.64 24.37
CA LYS A 93 6.58 5.85 25.00
C LYS A 93 5.53 6.96 25.09
N ALA A 94 4.69 7.11 24.07
CA ALA A 94 3.59 8.07 24.10
C ALA A 94 2.57 7.74 25.22
N ALA A 95 2.24 6.47 25.40
CA ALA A 95 1.39 6.02 26.49
C ALA A 95 2.03 6.29 27.87
N GLN A 96 3.34 6.04 28.01
CA GLN A 96 4.08 6.34 29.25
C GLN A 96 4.11 7.85 29.56
N ARG A 97 4.47 8.70 28.60
CA ARG A 97 4.44 10.16 28.77
C ARG A 97 3.06 10.64 29.18
N LYS A 98 2.02 10.06 28.57
CA LYS A 98 0.63 10.37 28.91
C LYS A 98 0.27 9.97 30.34
N ALA A 99 0.63 8.76 30.75
CA ALA A 99 0.38 8.32 32.11
C ALA A 99 1.15 9.16 33.14
N ALA A 100 2.39 9.56 32.84
CA ALA A 100 3.22 10.36 33.74
C ALA A 100 2.54 11.69 34.13
N TYR A 101 2.13 12.50 33.15
CA TYR A 101 1.50 13.80 33.46
C TYR A 101 0.10 13.64 34.08
N LEU A 102 -0.62 12.55 33.79
CA LEU A 102 -1.94 12.30 34.38
C LEU A 102 -1.86 11.93 35.85
N VAL A 103 -0.84 11.16 36.23
CA VAL A 103 -0.63 10.73 37.61
C VAL A 103 0.01 11.87 38.43
N GLU A 104 0.90 12.65 37.83
CA GLU A 104 1.43 13.88 38.44
C GLU A 104 0.33 14.90 38.78
N ALA A 105 -0.67 15.06 37.91
CA ALA A 105 -1.84 15.91 38.18
C ALA A 105 -2.71 15.44 39.36
N LEU A 106 -2.47 14.24 39.89
CA LEU A 106 -3.12 13.68 41.08
C LEU A 106 -2.20 13.65 42.31
N ASP A 107 -1.06 14.35 42.26
CA ASP A 107 -0.01 14.34 43.30
C ASP A 107 0.52 12.92 43.58
N LYS A 108 0.63 12.11 42.54
CA LYS A 108 1.14 10.74 42.58
C LYS A 108 2.32 10.56 41.62
N LYS A 109 3.00 9.42 41.72
CA LYS A 109 4.12 9.05 40.83
C LYS A 109 3.77 7.88 39.92
N LEU A 110 4.29 7.93 38.69
CA LEU A 110 4.15 6.81 37.76
C LEU A 110 5.06 5.66 38.19
N GLY A 111 4.46 4.51 38.51
CA GLY A 111 5.15 3.28 38.86
C GLY A 111 5.51 2.40 37.65
N PRO A 112 5.98 1.16 37.88
CA PRO A 112 6.33 0.21 36.82
C PRO A 112 5.15 -0.18 35.93
N VAL A 113 5.47 -0.70 34.75
CA VAL A 113 4.47 -1.25 33.81
C VAL A 113 3.93 -2.56 34.35
N ILE A 114 2.60 -2.67 34.42
CA ILE A 114 1.89 -3.88 34.84
C ILE A 114 1.46 -4.71 33.63
N HIS A 115 1.01 -4.05 32.56
CA HIS A 115 0.41 -4.73 31.43
C HIS A 115 0.54 -3.92 30.14
N ILE A 116 0.91 -4.57 29.04
CA ILE A 116 0.97 -3.98 27.70
C ILE A 116 0.10 -4.82 26.79
N VAL A 117 -0.84 -4.16 26.10
CA VAL A 117 -1.63 -4.76 25.02
C VAL A 117 -1.45 -3.91 23.80
N GLU A 118 -0.99 -4.52 22.71
CA GLU A 118 -1.20 -3.94 21.40
C GLU A 118 -2.69 -4.05 21.10
N ASN A 119 -3.38 -2.89 20.99
CA ASN A 119 -4.73 -2.97 20.48
C ASN A 119 -4.61 -3.48 19.05
N GLU A 120 -5.54 -4.33 18.62
CA GLU A 120 -5.67 -4.61 17.21
C GLU A 120 -5.76 -3.26 16.49
N THR A 121 -4.68 -2.89 15.82
CA THR A 121 -4.75 -1.91 14.76
C THR A 121 -5.64 -2.60 13.77
N ASP A 122 -6.95 -2.31 13.87
CA ASP A 122 -8.00 -2.60 12.92
C ASP A 122 -7.30 -2.89 11.62
N ASN A 123 -7.19 -4.19 11.30
CA ASN A 123 -6.29 -4.75 10.30
C ASN A 123 -6.64 -4.02 9.02
N SER A 124 -6.01 -2.86 8.84
CA SER A 124 -6.66 -1.75 8.16
C SER A 124 -6.88 -2.29 6.80
N ILE A 125 -8.17 -2.52 6.50
CA ILE A 125 -8.69 -3.03 5.24
C ILE A 125 -7.71 -2.49 4.23
N PRO A 126 -6.90 -3.33 3.54
CA PRO A 126 -5.88 -2.82 2.67
C PRO A 126 -6.62 -1.82 1.83
N PHE A 127 -6.35 -0.52 2.05
CA PHE A 127 -7.03 0.49 1.28
C PHE A 127 -6.49 0.17 -0.08
N THR A 128 -7.31 -0.54 -0.85
CA THR A 128 -7.11 -0.74 -2.25
C THR A 128 -7.18 0.68 -2.73
N GLN A 129 -6.03 1.35 -2.81
CA GLN A 129 -5.90 2.59 -3.56
C GLN A 129 -6.07 2.32 -5.06
N SER A 130 -6.65 1.18 -5.44
CA SER A 130 -7.54 1.08 -6.59
C SER A 130 -8.86 1.77 -6.26
N ASN A 131 -8.82 3.10 -6.29
CA ASN A 131 -9.74 3.94 -7.03
C ASN A 131 -9.15 5.34 -6.97
N VAL A 132 -8.68 5.85 -8.11
CA VAL A 132 -8.50 7.29 -8.31
C VAL A 132 -9.91 7.89 -8.20
N LEU A 133 -10.37 8.14 -6.98
CA LEU A 133 -11.53 8.97 -6.68
C LEU A 133 -11.10 10.42 -6.91
N SER A 134 -11.13 10.79 -8.19
CA SER A 134 -11.11 12.19 -8.62
C SER A 134 -12.38 12.85 -8.06
N SER A 135 -12.29 13.49 -6.89
CA SER A 135 -13.26 14.53 -6.49
C SER A 135 -12.87 15.36 -5.27
N TYR A 136 -11.81 15.03 -4.53
CA TYR A 136 -11.30 15.93 -3.50
C TYR A 136 -9.80 16.11 -3.65
N ALA A 137 -9.37 17.37 -3.72
CA ALA A 137 -8.01 17.85 -3.93
C ALA A 137 -7.06 17.47 -2.77
N VAL A 138 -6.89 16.18 -2.52
CA VAL A 138 -5.86 15.64 -1.65
C VAL A 138 -4.75 15.13 -2.56
N SER A 139 -3.88 16.07 -2.93
CA SER A 139 -2.61 15.95 -3.65
C SER A 139 -2.30 14.57 -4.25
N PHE A 140 -2.23 14.51 -5.58
CA PHE A 140 -1.85 13.33 -6.39
C PHE A 140 -0.57 12.61 -5.90
N ASN A 141 0.23 13.17 -4.99
CA ASN A 141 1.44 12.53 -4.47
C ASN A 141 1.23 11.54 -3.31
N ASN A 142 0.03 11.46 -2.73
CA ASN A 142 -0.18 10.64 -1.53
C ASN A 142 -0.15 9.12 -1.77
N PHE A 143 -0.29 8.66 -3.02
CA PHE A 143 -0.14 7.23 -3.35
C PHE A 143 1.28 6.71 -3.11
N ARG A 144 2.26 7.59 -2.93
CA ARG A 144 3.67 7.22 -2.68
C ARG A 144 3.97 6.96 -1.19
N ILE A 145 3.03 7.26 -0.29
CA ILE A 145 3.23 7.21 1.15
C ILE A 145 2.41 6.08 1.77
N ILE A 146 3.07 5.18 2.49
CA ILE A 146 2.40 4.17 3.32
C ILE A 146 2.16 4.78 4.70
N LYS A 147 0.89 4.96 5.07
CA LYS A 147 0.51 5.38 6.43
C LYS A 147 0.02 4.18 7.23
N LYS A 148 0.62 3.97 8.41
CA LYS A 148 0.18 2.97 9.40
C LYS A 148 0.06 3.65 10.76
N ASN A 149 -1.04 3.39 11.46
CA ASN A 149 -1.27 3.86 12.81
C ASN A 149 -1.03 2.69 13.76
N TYR A 150 -0.44 2.96 14.94
CA TYR A 150 -0.26 1.97 16.00
C TYR A 150 -0.83 2.52 17.28
N SER A 151 -1.51 1.66 18.04
CA SER A 151 -2.06 2.03 19.33
C SER A 151 -1.79 0.93 20.35
N MET A 152 -1.51 1.35 21.57
CA MET A 152 -1.21 0.45 22.67
C MET A 152 -2.03 0.86 23.89
N ARG A 153 -2.53 -0.13 24.61
CA ARG A 153 -3.11 0.04 25.94
C ARG A 153 -2.09 -0.44 26.96
N VAL A 154 -1.65 0.48 27.80
CA VAL A 154 -0.64 0.22 28.83
C VAL A 154 -1.23 0.53 30.19
N ARG A 155 -1.01 -0.36 31.15
CA ARG A 155 -1.35 -0.15 32.56
C ARG A 155 -0.05 0.01 33.34
N PHE A 156 0.01 1.06 34.15
CA PHE A 156 1.10 1.35 35.06
C PHE A 156 0.57 1.28 36.49
N GLU A 157 1.46 0.92 37.41
CA GLU A 157 1.22 1.13 38.83
C GLU A 157 1.17 2.63 39.13
N ILE A 158 0.32 3.02 40.08
CA ILE A 158 0.35 4.36 40.66
C ILE A 158 1.08 4.23 42.00
N ALA A 159 2.23 4.89 42.10
CA ALA A 159 3.01 4.97 43.31
C ALA A 159 2.70 6.27 44.07
N ASP A 160 2.94 6.24 45.39
CA ASP A 160 2.82 7.41 46.26
C ASP A 160 3.97 8.43 46.08
#